data_AF-A0A0P7X4P3-F1
#
_entry.id   AF-A0A0P7X4P3-F1
#
_cell.length_a   1.000
_cell.length_b   1.000
_cell.length_c   1.000
_cell.angle_alpha   90.00
_cell.angle_beta   90.00
_cell.angle_gamma   90.00
#
_symmetry.space_group_name_H-M   'P 1'
#
loop_
_entity.id
_entity.type
_entity.pdbx_description
1 polymer ?
#
loop_
_entity_poly.entity_id
_entity_poly.type
_entity_poly.pdbx_seq_one_letter_code
_entity_poly.pdbx_strand_id
1 'polypeptide(L)'
;MADDKTPESVLVLKRCRTEDAGHVFGLRGGDILLGVNGTAWRGSVAALQKRILQHPAPSALSFQRKDAVFTILTDRADLGQWQAEPVPQTLAALPDTPETLRNWEIVASPRGGHDLFSTAPSLLALVAPPIWLAQSRLWSGLALFVAVCALGLPVGWPLIGCVWLAAGLHLWRNGVQHQRLALQLEGYSRAAIIAAASEASAMAGWRALNPNARFRFAAPPAPAKQPASELG
;
A
#
# COMPACT_ATOMS: atom_id res chain seq x y z
N MET A 1 -15.49 28.85 35.94
CA MET A 1 -15.39 27.64 35.11
C MET A 1 -14.55 28.00 33.90
N ALA A 2 -13.26 27.72 33.96
CA ALA A 2 -12.35 27.99 32.84
C ALA A 2 -12.55 26.89 31.80
N ASP A 3 -12.96 27.30 30.60
CA ASP A 3 -13.02 26.50 29.39
C ASP A 3 -11.59 26.09 29.01
N ASP A 4 -11.17 24.89 29.40
CA ASP A 4 -9.89 24.30 29.00
C ASP A 4 -9.99 23.89 27.52
N LYS A 5 -9.98 24.90 26.63
CA LYS A 5 -9.81 24.70 25.19
C LYS A 5 -8.40 24.20 24.98
N THR A 6 -8.25 22.88 24.99
CA THR A 6 -7.04 22.25 24.46
C THR A 6 -6.85 22.79 23.04
N PRO A 7 -5.73 23.47 22.75
CA PRO A 7 -5.55 24.07 21.43
C PRO A 7 -5.66 22.97 20.38
N GLU A 8 -6.48 23.22 19.35
CA GLU A 8 -6.53 22.34 18.18
C GLU A 8 -5.10 22.18 17.67
N SER A 9 -4.62 20.95 17.72
CA SER A 9 -3.28 20.59 17.31
C SER A 9 -3.36 19.44 16.32
N VAL A 10 -2.41 19.43 15.40
CA VAL A 10 -2.19 18.31 14.49
C VAL A 10 -1.07 17.46 15.06
N LEU A 11 -1.05 16.18 14.68
CA LEU A 11 0.04 15.29 15.01
C LEU A 11 1.02 15.23 13.84
N VAL A 12 2.27 15.55 14.12
CA VAL A 12 3.38 15.45 13.17
C VAL A 12 4.27 14.31 13.61
N LEU A 13 4.69 13.46 12.67
CA LEU A 13 5.73 12.48 12.93
C LEU A 13 7.06 13.21 13.06
N LYS A 14 7.60 13.28 14.28
CA LYS A 14 8.93 13.85 14.52
C LYS A 14 10.01 12.89 14.03
N ARG A 15 9.80 11.59 14.26
CA ARG A 15 10.75 10.53 13.93
C ARG A 15 10.04 9.26 13.51
N CYS A 16 10.55 8.62 12.47
CA CYS A 16 10.21 7.26 12.06
C CYS A 16 11.52 6.56 11.65
N ARG A 17 11.93 5.52 12.38
CA ARG A 17 13.13 4.69 12.16
C ARG A 17 12.74 3.34 11.60
N THR A 18 13.74 2.58 11.14
CA THR A 18 13.59 1.23 10.59
C THR A 18 12.89 0.24 11.54
N GLU A 19 12.97 0.45 12.86
CA GLU A 19 12.26 -0.35 13.87
C GLU A 19 10.78 0.01 14.05
N ASP A 20 10.38 1.23 13.66
CA ASP A 20 9.02 1.74 13.83
C ASP A 20 8.09 1.14 12.76
N ALA A 21 6.83 0.86 13.10
CA ALA A 21 5.86 0.32 12.16
C ALA A 21 5.68 1.20 10.93
N GLY A 22 5.77 2.52 11.13
CA GLY A 22 5.59 3.53 10.10
C GLY A 22 6.60 3.42 8.96
N HIS A 23 7.79 2.89 9.23
CA HIS A 23 8.84 2.76 8.22
C HIS A 23 8.45 1.78 7.12
N VAL A 24 7.70 0.71 7.46
CA VAL A 24 7.15 -0.22 6.47
C VAL A 24 6.21 0.49 5.50
N PHE A 25 5.47 1.48 5.97
CA PHE A 25 4.58 2.30 5.15
C PHE A 25 5.31 3.43 4.41
N GLY A 26 6.63 3.59 4.61
CA GLY A 26 7.40 4.69 4.04
C GLY A 26 7.12 6.04 4.70
N LEU A 27 6.58 6.05 5.94
CA LEU A 27 6.43 7.26 6.74
C LEU A 27 7.80 7.83 7.11
N ARG A 28 7.87 9.16 7.25
CA ARG A 28 9.09 9.91 7.52
C ARG A 28 8.82 11.01 8.55
N GLY A 29 9.91 11.51 9.13
CA GLY A 29 9.86 12.74 9.91
C GLY A 29 9.29 13.89 9.06
N GLY A 30 8.38 14.68 9.64
CA GLY A 30 7.66 15.78 8.98
C GLY A 30 6.32 15.38 8.36
N ASP A 31 5.92 14.11 8.36
CA ASP A 31 4.60 13.72 7.88
C ASP A 31 3.52 14.17 8.88
N ILE A 32 2.50 14.87 8.37
CA ILE A 32 1.43 15.46 9.18
C ILE A 32 0.19 14.58 9.05
N LEU A 33 -0.36 14.12 10.18
CA LEU A 33 -1.62 13.39 10.18
C LEU A 33 -2.79 14.35 9.94
N LEU A 34 -3.46 14.20 8.80
CA LEU A 34 -4.64 14.98 8.44
C LEU A 34 -5.91 14.43 9.06
N GLY A 35 -6.07 13.11 9.06
CA GLY A 35 -7.32 12.47 9.42
C GLY A 35 -7.24 10.96 9.61
N VAL A 36 -8.28 10.44 10.25
CA VAL A 36 -8.49 9.03 10.55
C VAL A 36 -9.87 8.63 10.02
N ASN A 37 -9.93 7.63 9.15
CA ASN A 37 -11.15 7.10 8.53
C ASN A 37 -12.01 8.20 7.89
N GLY A 38 -11.41 9.05 7.07
CA GLY A 38 -12.13 10.13 6.38
C GLY A 38 -12.60 11.28 7.29
N THR A 39 -12.23 11.29 8.57
CA THR A 39 -12.50 12.40 9.49
C THR A 39 -11.22 13.15 9.81
N ALA A 40 -11.24 14.48 9.75
CA ALA A 40 -10.11 15.31 10.16
C ALA A 40 -9.70 14.98 11.60
N TRP A 41 -8.40 14.92 11.85
CA TRP A 41 -7.85 14.58 13.16
C TRP A 41 -7.38 15.84 13.89
N ARG A 42 -7.90 16.05 15.09
CA ARG A 42 -7.44 17.04 16.08
C ARG A 42 -7.47 16.35 17.43
N GLY A 43 -6.31 16.10 18.03
CA GLY A 43 -6.27 15.35 19.29
C GLY A 43 -4.89 14.81 19.64
N SER A 44 -4.81 14.24 20.85
CA SER A 44 -3.56 13.74 21.42
C SER A 44 -3.13 12.39 20.82
N VAL A 45 -1.85 12.07 21.00
CA VAL A 45 -1.28 10.78 20.59
C VAL A 45 -1.98 9.61 21.26
N ALA A 46 -2.31 9.71 22.56
CA ALA A 46 -3.01 8.66 23.29
C ALA A 46 -4.42 8.41 22.72
N ALA A 47 -5.13 9.46 22.32
CA ALA A 47 -6.44 9.33 21.69
C ALA A 47 -6.33 8.66 20.31
N LEU A 48 -5.29 8.98 19.53
CA LEU A 48 -5.03 8.33 18.24
C LEU A 48 -4.76 6.84 18.42
N GLN A 49 -3.86 6.48 19.34
CA GLN A 49 -3.51 5.09 19.61
C GLN A 49 -4.72 4.28 20.07
N LYS A 50 -5.52 4.84 20.99
CA LYS A 50 -6.77 4.23 21.43
C LYS A 50 -7.73 4.01 20.26
N ARG A 51 -7.89 5.00 19.37
CA ARG A 51 -8.78 4.89 18.20
C ARG A 51 -8.33 3.80 17.24
N ILE A 52 -7.03 3.65 16.97
CA ILE A 52 -6.49 2.61 16.10
C ILE A 52 -6.72 1.22 16.73
N LEU A 53 -6.34 1.05 18.00
CA LEU A 53 -6.38 -0.25 18.68
C LEU A 53 -7.81 -0.74 18.99
N GLN A 54 -8.78 0.17 19.12
CA GLN A 54 -10.18 -0.19 19.37
C GLN A 54 -10.99 -0.39 18.08
N HIS A 55 -10.45 -0.04 16.91
CA HIS A 55 -11.14 -0.20 15.65
C HIS A 55 -11.04 -1.66 15.17
N PRO A 56 -12.14 -2.32 14.80
CA PRO A 56 -12.15 -3.76 14.47
C PRO A 56 -11.47 -4.09 13.13
N ALA A 57 -11.23 -3.09 12.30
CA ALA A 57 -10.56 -3.20 11.01
C ALA A 57 -9.35 -2.25 10.95
N PRO A 58 -8.41 -2.44 10.02
CA PRO A 58 -7.33 -1.48 9.81
C PRO A 58 -7.87 -0.05 9.63
N SER A 59 -7.31 0.90 10.37
CA SER A 59 -7.67 2.31 10.28
C SER A 59 -7.01 2.95 9.06
N ALA A 60 -7.77 3.76 8.32
CA ALA A 60 -7.27 4.60 7.24
C ALA A 60 -6.69 5.89 7.81
N LEU A 61 -5.37 6.04 7.75
CA LEU A 61 -4.66 7.22 8.22
C LEU A 61 -4.18 8.02 7.02
N SER A 62 -4.66 9.25 6.88
CA SER A 62 -4.29 10.14 5.78
C SER A 62 -3.23 11.14 6.24
N PHE A 63 -2.13 11.20 5.50
CA PHE A 63 -0.96 12.00 5.79
C PHE A 63 -0.70 13.02 4.71
N GLN A 64 -0.24 14.20 5.10
CA GLN A 64 0.34 15.18 4.23
C GLN A 64 1.86 15.14 4.33
N ARG A 65 2.52 15.11 3.17
CA ARG A 65 3.96 15.33 3.03
C ARG A 65 4.18 16.38 1.96
N LYS A 66 4.64 17.57 2.37
CA LYS A 66 4.70 18.75 1.49
C LYS A 66 3.31 19.02 0.89
N ASP A 67 3.18 19.01 -0.43
CA ASP A 67 1.93 19.26 -1.15
C ASP A 67 1.16 17.97 -1.49
N ALA A 68 1.71 16.80 -1.17
CA ALA A 68 1.11 15.51 -1.51
C ALA A 68 0.37 14.93 -0.30
N VAL A 69 -0.79 14.31 -0.58
CA VAL A 69 -1.58 13.56 0.41
C VAL A 69 -1.59 12.08 0.03
N PHE A 70 -1.43 11.22 1.03
CA PHE A 70 -1.49 9.78 0.85
C PHE A 70 -2.13 9.13 2.07
N THR A 71 -2.74 7.97 1.88
CA THR A 71 -3.39 7.21 2.95
C THR A 71 -2.67 5.89 3.17
N ILE A 72 -2.72 5.36 4.39
CA ILE A 72 -2.27 4.01 4.72
C ILE A 72 -3.37 3.29 5.50
N LEU A 73 -3.47 1.96 5.37
CA LEU A 73 -4.30 1.14 6.25
C LEU A 73 -3.41 0.44 7.28
N THR A 74 -3.70 0.63 8.56
CA THR A 74 -2.92 0.00 9.65
C THR A 74 -3.78 -0.27 10.88
N ASP A 75 -3.53 -1.39 11.53
CA ASP A 75 -4.00 -1.74 12.88
C ASP A 75 -2.92 -1.45 13.96
N ARG A 76 -1.71 -1.09 13.53
CA ARG A 76 -0.60 -0.71 14.40
C ARG A 76 -0.60 0.78 14.71
N ALA A 77 -0.37 1.09 15.99
CA ALA A 77 -0.32 2.45 16.51
C ALA A 77 1.11 2.96 16.81
N ASP A 78 2.10 2.08 16.76
CA ASP A 78 3.53 2.35 16.97
C ASP A 78 4.23 2.79 15.67
N LEU A 79 3.64 3.79 15.01
CA LEU A 79 4.09 4.31 13.71
C LEU A 79 5.37 5.17 13.79
N GLY A 80 5.78 5.55 14.99
CA GLY A 80 6.94 6.39 15.24
C GLY A 80 6.73 7.29 16.45
N GLN A 81 7.54 8.35 16.55
CA GLN A 81 7.40 9.36 17.59
C GLN A 81 6.60 10.55 17.08
N TRP A 82 5.48 10.79 17.74
CA TRP A 82 4.56 11.88 17.44
C TRP A 82 4.89 13.14 18.24
N GLN A 83 4.62 14.29 17.64
CA GLN A 83 4.64 15.59 18.29
C GLN A 83 3.35 16.33 17.95
N ALA A 84 2.71 16.90 18.97
CA ALA A 84 1.58 17.81 18.75
C ALA A 84 2.14 19.17 18.34
N GLU A 85 1.67 19.68 17.21
CA GLU A 85 2.04 21.00 16.69
C GLU A 85 0.78 21.83 16.43
N PRO A 86 0.87 23.17 16.50
CA PRO A 86 -0.21 24.05 16.08
C PRO A 86 -0.64 23.73 14.65
N VAL A 87 -1.94 23.85 14.35
CA VAL A 87 -2.45 23.60 13.00
C VAL A 87 -1.73 24.53 12.00
N PRO A 88 -1.06 23.98 10.98
CA PRO A 88 -0.44 24.79 9.93
C PRO A 88 -1.50 25.61 9.19
N GLN A 89 -1.09 26.79 8.68
CA GLN A 89 -1.97 27.65 7.87
C GLN A 89 -2.44 26.96 6.59
N THR A 90 -1.61 26.06 6.05
CA THR A 90 -1.90 25.31 4.83
C THR A 90 -1.99 23.83 5.15
N LEU A 91 -3.20 23.38 5.48
CA LEU A 91 -3.52 21.96 5.59
C LEU A 91 -4.22 21.54 4.30
N ALA A 92 -3.75 20.46 3.69
CA ALA A 92 -4.44 19.91 2.53
C ALA A 92 -5.84 19.41 2.94
N ALA A 93 -6.80 19.48 2.01
CA ALA A 93 -8.10 18.88 2.19
C ALA A 93 -7.95 17.36 2.39
N LEU A 94 -8.75 16.80 3.29
CA LEU A 94 -8.76 15.36 3.47
C LEU A 94 -9.36 14.72 2.21
N PRO A 95 -8.74 13.67 1.65
CA PRO A 95 -9.32 12.96 0.52
C PRO A 95 -10.58 12.23 0.97
N ASP A 96 -11.58 12.19 0.09
CA ASP A 96 -12.71 11.29 0.25
C ASP A 96 -12.17 9.87 0.37
N THR A 97 -12.49 9.21 1.49
CA THR A 97 -11.98 7.88 1.78
C THR A 97 -12.92 6.87 1.13
N PRO A 98 -12.49 6.14 0.08
CA PRO A 98 -13.32 5.11 -0.53
C PRO A 98 -13.56 3.98 0.48
N GLU A 99 -14.74 3.38 0.46
CA GLU A 99 -15.05 2.19 1.28
C GLU A 99 -14.15 0.99 0.93
N THR A 100 -13.55 0.99 -0.26
CA THR A 100 -12.83 -0.14 -0.86
C THR A 100 -11.31 0.02 -0.88
N LEU A 101 -10.75 0.80 0.06
CA LEU A 101 -9.29 0.92 0.18
C LEU A 101 -8.63 -0.43 0.48
N ARG A 102 -7.47 -0.63 -0.14
CA ARG A 102 -6.55 -1.73 0.17
C ARG A 102 -5.11 -1.23 0.11
N ASN A 103 -4.24 -1.88 0.87
CA ASN A 103 -2.82 -1.58 0.85
C ASN A 103 -2.17 -2.13 -0.42
N TRP A 104 -1.36 -1.29 -1.05
CA TRP A 104 -0.49 -1.58 -2.18
C TRP A 104 0.94 -1.43 -1.72
N GLU A 105 1.71 -2.50 -1.80
CA GLU A 105 3.14 -2.46 -1.53
C GLU A 105 3.87 -2.02 -2.80
N ILE A 106 4.62 -0.93 -2.67
CA ILE A 106 5.43 -0.38 -3.75
C ILE A 106 6.86 -0.84 -3.52
N VAL A 107 7.46 -1.39 -4.58
CA VAL A 107 8.85 -1.79 -4.59
C VAL A 107 9.64 -0.96 -5.57
N ALA A 108 10.91 -0.72 -5.26
CA ALA A 108 11.84 0.02 -6.09
C ALA A 108 13.09 -0.83 -6.38
N SER A 109 13.54 -0.74 -7.63
CA SER A 109 14.81 -1.29 -8.09
C SER A 109 15.91 -0.24 -7.95
N PRO A 110 17.17 -0.64 -7.68
CA PRO A 110 18.33 0.25 -7.75
C PRO A 110 18.49 0.99 -9.08
N ARG A 111 17.90 0.46 -10.17
CA ARG A 111 17.90 1.07 -11.50
C ARG A 111 16.79 2.12 -11.70
N GLY A 112 16.06 2.50 -10.64
CA GLY A 112 15.01 3.52 -10.66
C GLY A 112 13.63 3.06 -11.16
N GLY A 113 13.49 1.79 -11.53
CA GLY A 113 12.21 1.17 -11.87
C GLY A 113 11.38 0.85 -10.62
N HIS A 114 10.08 0.98 -10.72
CA HIS A 114 9.11 0.67 -9.66
C HIS A 114 8.15 -0.43 -10.10
N ASP A 115 7.66 -1.19 -9.15
CA ASP A 115 6.55 -2.13 -9.32
C ASP A 115 5.63 -2.04 -8.11
N LEU A 116 4.41 -2.55 -8.22
CA LEU A 116 3.48 -2.61 -7.10
C LEU A 116 2.59 -3.85 -7.15
N PHE A 117 2.14 -4.28 -5.97
CA PHE A 117 1.17 -5.35 -5.84
C PHE A 117 0.26 -5.12 -4.63
N SER A 118 -0.97 -5.63 -4.70
CA SER A 118 -1.93 -5.58 -3.60
C SER A 118 -1.47 -6.50 -2.47
N THR A 119 -1.51 -6.02 -1.22
CA THR A 119 -1.22 -6.85 -0.03
C THR A 119 -2.45 -7.62 0.44
N ALA A 120 -3.62 -7.40 -0.16
CA ALA A 120 -4.83 -8.16 0.16
C ALA A 120 -4.79 -9.55 -0.50
N PRO A 121 -5.25 -10.60 0.20
CA PRO A 121 -5.43 -11.92 -0.40
C PRO A 121 -6.34 -11.87 -1.62
N SER A 122 -6.00 -12.61 -2.68
CA SER A 122 -6.82 -12.70 -3.88
C SER A 122 -7.65 -13.97 -3.87
N LEU A 123 -8.99 -13.85 -3.93
CA LEU A 123 -9.87 -15.01 -4.12
C LEU A 123 -9.57 -15.76 -5.42
N LEU A 124 -9.02 -15.07 -6.43
CA LEU A 124 -8.59 -15.70 -7.67
C LEU A 124 -7.47 -16.72 -7.43
N ALA A 125 -6.58 -16.47 -6.45
CA ALA A 125 -5.53 -17.42 -6.08
C ALA A 125 -6.10 -18.73 -5.53
N LEU A 126 -7.27 -18.67 -4.89
CA LEU A 126 -7.96 -19.84 -4.35
C LEU A 126 -8.73 -20.61 -5.43
N VAL A 127 -9.54 -19.89 -6.23
CA VAL A 127 -10.48 -20.50 -7.18
C VAL A 127 -9.78 -20.91 -8.48
N ALA A 128 -8.90 -20.05 -8.99
CA ALA A 128 -8.16 -20.28 -10.22
C ALA A 128 -6.64 -20.03 -10.03
N PRO A 129 -5.95 -20.91 -9.26
CA PRO A 129 -4.51 -20.84 -9.04
C PRO A 129 -3.67 -20.58 -10.31
N PRO A 130 -3.87 -21.28 -11.44
CA PRO A 130 -3.04 -21.06 -12.63
C PRO A 130 -3.24 -19.67 -13.25
N ILE A 131 -4.47 -19.14 -13.24
CA ILE A 131 -4.77 -17.80 -13.76
C ILE A 131 -4.10 -16.75 -12.87
N TRP A 132 -4.21 -16.91 -11.55
CA TRP A 132 -3.57 -15.99 -10.60
C TRP A 132 -2.04 -15.99 -10.73
N LEU A 133 -1.42 -17.17 -10.89
CA LEU A 133 0.03 -17.29 -11.11
C LEU A 133 0.47 -16.57 -12.40
N ALA A 134 -0.28 -16.75 -13.49
CA ALA A 134 0.00 -16.08 -14.76
C ALA A 134 -0.14 -14.55 -14.64
N GLN A 135 -1.23 -14.05 -14.04
CA GLN A 135 -1.45 -12.62 -13.83
C GLN A 135 -0.40 -12.00 -12.91
N SER A 136 0.03 -12.74 -11.89
CA SER A 136 1.12 -12.35 -10.98
C SER A 136 2.51 -12.53 -11.59
N ARG A 137 2.60 -13.01 -12.83
CA ARG A 137 3.84 -13.29 -13.58
C ARG A 137 4.78 -14.27 -12.86
N LEU A 138 4.22 -15.14 -12.02
CA LEU A 138 4.95 -16.18 -11.29
C LEU A 138 5.12 -17.42 -12.18
N TRP A 139 5.85 -17.26 -13.29
CA TRP A 139 5.98 -18.28 -14.34
C TRP A 139 6.57 -19.60 -13.84
N SER A 140 7.55 -19.55 -12.94
CA SER A 140 8.13 -20.76 -12.33
C SER A 140 7.12 -21.51 -11.48
N GLY A 141 6.29 -20.78 -10.72
CA GLY A 141 5.21 -21.37 -9.94
C GLY A 141 4.12 -21.98 -10.82
N LEU A 142 3.78 -21.32 -11.93
CA LEU A 142 2.85 -21.84 -12.93
C LEU A 142 3.37 -23.12 -13.58
N ALA A 143 4.64 -23.14 -14.00
CA ALA A 143 5.27 -24.31 -14.59
C ALA A 143 5.29 -25.50 -13.62
N LEU A 144 5.63 -25.27 -12.35
CA LEU A 144 5.58 -26.28 -11.31
C LEU A 144 4.16 -26.83 -11.11
N PHE A 145 3.15 -25.96 -11.04
CA PHE A 145 1.76 -26.36 -10.91
C PHE A 145 1.32 -27.26 -12.08
N VAL A 146 1.62 -26.86 -13.31
CA VAL A 146 1.31 -27.64 -14.52
C VAL A 146 2.03 -29.00 -14.49
N ALA A 147 3.30 -29.03 -14.11
CA ALA A 147 4.08 -30.26 -14.02
C ALA A 147 3.48 -31.25 -12.99
N VAL A 148 3.11 -30.77 -11.79
CA VAL A 148 2.49 -31.61 -10.76
C VAL A 148 1.13 -32.15 -11.23
N CYS A 149 0.31 -31.32 -11.88
CA CYS A 149 -0.96 -31.77 -12.47
C CYS A 149 -0.74 -32.83 -13.56
N ALA A 150 0.26 -32.65 -14.43
CA ALA A 150 0.60 -33.61 -15.47
C ALA A 150 1.05 -34.96 -14.88
N LEU A 151 1.84 -34.95 -13.81
CA LEU A 151 2.23 -36.16 -13.07
C LEU A 151 1.04 -36.83 -12.36
N GLY A 152 -0.02 -36.09 -12.06
CA GLY A 152 -1.24 -36.62 -11.47
C GLY A 152 -2.18 -37.30 -12.48
N LEU A 153 -1.99 -37.09 -13.79
CA LEU A 153 -2.85 -37.66 -14.83
C LEU A 153 -3.00 -39.19 -14.76
N PRO A 154 -1.94 -40.00 -14.53
CA PRO A 154 -2.06 -41.45 -14.42
C PRO A 154 -2.89 -41.93 -13.22
N VAL A 155 -2.97 -41.13 -12.15
CA VAL A 155 -3.75 -41.45 -10.94
C VAL A 155 -5.22 -41.05 -11.11
N GLY A 156 -5.48 -40.05 -11.96
CA GLY A 156 -6.81 -39.58 -12.31
C GLY A 156 -7.22 -38.27 -11.62
N TRP A 157 -8.41 -37.81 -11.98
CA TRP A 157 -8.95 -36.50 -11.59
C TRP A 157 -9.00 -36.19 -10.09
N PRO A 158 -9.25 -37.16 -9.17
CA PRO A 158 -9.27 -36.86 -7.74
C PRO A 158 -7.94 -36.29 -7.22
N LEU A 159 -6.80 -36.84 -7.64
CA LEU A 159 -5.49 -36.34 -7.23
C LEU A 159 -5.25 -34.91 -7.74
N ILE A 160 -5.63 -34.63 -9.00
CA ILE A 160 -5.53 -33.29 -9.59
C ILE A 160 -6.39 -32.30 -8.79
N GLY A 161 -7.60 -32.71 -8.37
CA GLY A 161 -8.45 -31.91 -7.49
C GLY A 161 -7.80 -31.61 -6.14
N CYS A 162 -7.15 -32.60 -5.52
CA CYS A 162 -6.40 -32.39 -4.27
C CYS A 162 -5.23 -31.40 -4.47
N VAL A 163 -4.47 -31.54 -5.56
CA VAL A 163 -3.40 -30.60 -5.93
C VAL A 163 -3.96 -29.19 -6.13
N TRP A 164 -5.07 -29.05 -6.84
CA TRP A 164 -5.72 -27.76 -7.08
C TRP A 164 -6.13 -27.07 -5.78
N LEU A 165 -6.80 -27.80 -4.87
CA LEU A 165 -7.22 -27.28 -3.57
C LEU A 165 -6.03 -26.91 -2.69
N ALA A 166 -5.01 -27.78 -2.63
CA ALA A 166 -3.81 -27.53 -1.84
C ALA A 166 -3.05 -26.30 -2.36
N ALA A 167 -2.85 -26.20 -3.69
CA ALA A 167 -2.19 -25.07 -4.33
C ALA A 167 -2.99 -23.79 -4.12
N GLY A 168 -4.31 -23.82 -4.34
CA GLY A 168 -5.16 -22.65 -4.18
C GLY A 168 -5.19 -22.12 -2.75
N LEU A 169 -5.32 -23.01 -1.76
CA LEU A 169 -5.26 -22.62 -0.35
C LEU A 169 -3.89 -22.07 0.02
N HIS A 170 -2.81 -22.69 -0.49
CA HIS A 170 -1.45 -22.23 -0.24
C HIS A 170 -1.19 -20.84 -0.83
N LEU A 171 -1.59 -20.60 -2.08
CA LEU A 171 -1.41 -19.31 -2.76
C LEU A 171 -2.33 -18.24 -2.20
N TRP A 172 -3.55 -18.57 -1.78
CA TRP A 172 -4.42 -17.62 -1.12
C TRP A 172 -3.80 -17.09 0.20
N ARG A 173 -3.14 -17.97 0.96
CA ARG A 173 -2.48 -17.59 2.23
C ARG A 173 -1.13 -16.90 2.03
N ASN A 174 -0.34 -17.34 1.05
CA ASN A 174 1.06 -16.93 0.90
C ASN A 174 1.36 -16.16 -0.39
N GLY A 175 0.36 -15.85 -1.22
CA GLY A 175 0.56 -15.28 -2.56
C GLY A 175 1.33 -13.96 -2.54
N VAL A 176 1.04 -13.09 -1.56
CA VAL A 176 1.75 -11.82 -1.36
C VAL A 176 3.24 -12.06 -1.05
N GLN A 177 3.58 -13.11 -0.29
CA GLN A 177 4.97 -13.46 0.00
C GLN A 177 5.69 -13.95 -1.26
N HIS A 178 5.03 -14.75 -2.09
CA HIS A 178 5.57 -15.22 -3.37
C HIS A 178 5.86 -14.07 -4.34
N GLN A 179 4.92 -13.11 -4.47
CA GLN A 179 5.14 -11.91 -5.27
C GLN A 179 6.32 -11.09 -4.75
N ARG A 180 6.40 -10.87 -3.44
CA ARG A 180 7.51 -10.14 -2.81
C ARG A 180 8.84 -10.84 -3.05
N LEU A 181 8.90 -12.16 -2.87
CA LEU A 181 10.12 -12.94 -3.06
C LEU A 181 10.59 -12.91 -4.53
N ALA A 182 9.68 -13.07 -5.49
CA ALA A 182 10.01 -12.98 -6.91
C ALA A 182 10.65 -11.63 -7.27
N LEU A 183 10.06 -10.53 -6.79
CA LEU A 183 10.61 -9.18 -7.00
C LEU A 183 11.95 -8.98 -6.27
N GLN A 184 12.10 -9.53 -5.07
CA GLN A 184 13.38 -9.49 -4.33
C GLN A 184 14.50 -10.23 -5.06
N LEU A 185 14.21 -11.37 -5.69
CA LEU A 185 15.17 -12.11 -6.52
C LEU A 185 15.58 -11.32 -7.77
N GLU A 186 14.71 -10.43 -8.27
CA GLU A 186 15.04 -9.47 -9.34
C GLU A 186 15.77 -8.21 -8.82
N GLY A 187 16.05 -8.12 -7.51
CA GLY A 187 16.76 -7.01 -6.89
C GLY A 187 15.87 -5.83 -6.50
N TYR A 188 14.55 -6.00 -6.45
CA TYR A 188 13.65 -4.98 -5.92
C TYR A 188 13.60 -5.02 -4.38
N SER A 189 13.45 -3.85 -3.77
CA SER A 189 13.26 -3.68 -2.33
C SER A 189 12.00 -2.88 -2.06
N ARG A 190 11.37 -3.10 -0.89
CA ARG A 190 10.19 -2.32 -0.48
C ARG A 190 10.55 -0.84 -0.36
N ALA A 191 9.76 0.02 -1.00
CA ALA A 191 9.87 1.46 -0.89
C ALA A 191 8.85 2.04 0.10
N ALA A 192 7.58 1.61 -0.01
CA ALA A 192 6.49 2.07 0.84
C ALA A 192 5.26 1.16 0.72
N ILE A 193 4.27 1.36 1.59
CA ILE A 193 2.93 0.79 1.46
C ILE A 193 1.93 1.94 1.53
N ILE A 194 1.08 2.06 0.52
CA ILE A 194 0.03 3.08 0.46
C ILE A 194 -1.34 2.43 0.26
N ALA A 195 -2.36 3.03 0.82
CA ALA A 195 -3.74 2.63 0.65
C ALA A 195 -4.35 3.33 -0.57
N ALA A 196 -4.95 2.55 -1.46
CA ALA A 196 -5.69 3.07 -2.62
C ALA A 196 -6.76 2.06 -3.07
N ALA A 197 -7.81 2.54 -3.74
CA ALA A 197 -8.90 1.67 -4.22
C ALA A 197 -8.45 0.76 -5.39
N SER A 198 -7.56 1.28 -6.25
CA SER A 198 -7.05 0.61 -7.45
C SER A 198 -5.54 0.78 -7.62
N GLU A 199 -4.93 -0.08 -8.44
CA GLU A 199 -3.52 0.01 -8.82
C GLU A 199 -3.20 1.37 -9.45
N ALA A 200 -4.08 1.86 -10.33
CA ALA A 200 -3.95 3.17 -10.96
C ALA A 200 -3.93 4.31 -9.94
N SER A 201 -4.83 4.28 -8.95
CA SER A 201 -4.84 5.28 -7.86
C SER A 201 -3.60 5.18 -6.97
N ALA A 202 -3.07 3.98 -6.72
CA ALA A 202 -1.84 3.79 -5.97
C ALA A 202 -0.63 4.37 -6.73
N MET A 203 -0.50 4.07 -8.02
CA MET A 203 0.54 4.67 -8.86
C MET A 203 0.47 6.19 -8.90
N ALA A 204 -0.75 6.76 -9.00
CA ALA A 204 -0.95 8.21 -8.97
C ALA A 204 -0.54 8.82 -7.61
N GLY A 205 -0.96 8.22 -6.49
CA GLY A 205 -0.57 8.66 -5.15
C GLY A 205 0.94 8.59 -4.92
N TRP A 206 1.60 7.52 -5.38
CA TRP A 206 3.06 7.40 -5.30
C TRP A 206 3.80 8.44 -6.15
N ARG A 207 3.28 8.74 -7.35
CA ARG A 207 3.83 9.79 -8.23
C ARG A 207 3.66 11.19 -7.65
N ALA A 208 2.58 11.45 -6.92
CA ALA A 208 2.42 12.71 -6.19
C ALA A 208 3.54 12.90 -5.14
N LEU A 209 3.93 11.81 -4.46
CA LEU A 209 5.05 11.81 -3.51
C LEU A 209 6.43 11.81 -4.21
N ASN A 210 6.53 11.15 -5.35
CA ASN A 210 7.78 10.94 -6.10
C ASN A 210 7.52 11.17 -7.60
N PRO A 211 7.59 12.42 -8.10
CA PRO A 211 7.25 12.76 -9.48
C PRO A 211 8.04 11.99 -10.55
N ASN A 212 9.25 11.54 -10.21
CA ASN A 212 10.13 10.80 -11.11
C ASN A 212 9.89 9.27 -11.10
N ALA A 213 8.86 8.77 -10.40
CA ALA A 213 8.60 7.34 -10.30
C ALA A 213 8.16 6.72 -11.64
N ARG A 214 8.92 5.71 -12.09
CA ARG A 214 8.68 4.96 -13.33
C ARG A 214 8.24 3.53 -13.01
N PHE A 215 6.97 3.23 -13.22
CA PHE A 215 6.43 1.88 -13.02
C PHE A 215 6.66 1.01 -14.25
N ARG A 216 7.11 -0.23 -14.05
CA ARG A 216 7.47 -1.19 -15.11
C ARG A 216 6.32 -1.43 -16.10
N PHE A 217 5.08 -1.39 -15.63
CA PHE A 217 3.89 -1.73 -16.41
C PHE A 217 2.88 -0.59 -16.55
N ALA A 218 3.30 0.65 -16.30
CA ALA A 218 2.44 1.81 -16.54
C ALA A 218 2.69 2.38 -17.94
N ALA A 219 1.63 2.93 -18.54
CA ALA A 219 1.80 3.82 -19.68
C ALA A 219 2.78 4.96 -19.31
N PRO A 220 3.63 5.42 -20.25
CA PRO A 220 4.47 6.59 -20.04
C PRO A 220 3.61 7.76 -19.55
N PRO A 221 4.08 8.58 -18.61
CA PRO A 221 3.34 9.77 -18.21
C PRO A 221 3.02 10.59 -19.46
N ALA A 222 1.75 11.01 -19.60
CA ALA A 222 1.35 11.87 -20.71
C ALA A 222 2.30 13.08 -20.75
N PRO A 223 2.83 13.46 -21.93
CA PRO A 223 3.72 14.62 -22.03
C PRO A 223 2.99 15.82 -21.44
N ALA A 224 3.68 16.55 -20.56
CA ALA A 224 3.16 17.81 -20.04
C ALA A 224 2.72 18.66 -21.24
N LYS A 225 1.47 19.13 -21.24
CA LYS A 225 1.01 20.12 -22.22
C LYS A 225 1.97 21.29 -22.12
N GLN A 226 2.89 21.40 -23.07
CA GLN A 226 3.66 22.62 -23.24
C GLN A 226 2.63 23.73 -23.43
N PRO A 227 2.68 24.83 -22.64
CA PRO A 227 1.83 25.97 -22.93
C PRO A 227 2.11 26.34 -24.38
N ALA A 228 1.05 26.34 -25.20
CA ALA A 228 1.13 26.80 -26.56
C ALA A 228 1.85 28.14 -26.53
N SER A 229 3.06 28.20 -27.10
CA SER A 229 3.71 29.46 -27.35
C SER A 229 2.71 30.30 -28.14
N GLU A 230 2.18 31.33 -27.51
CA GLU A 230 1.55 32.44 -28.22
C GLU A 230 2.63 33.03 -29.12
N LEU A 231 2.63 32.57 -30.37
CA LEU A 231 3.32 33.16 -31.50
C LEU A 231 2.23 33.73 -32.40
N GLY A 232 2.14 35.06 -32.46
CA GLY A 232 1.28 35.79 -33.40
C GLY A 232 0.67 37.03 -32.78
#